data_AF-A0AA45G6M4-F1
#
_entry.id   AF-A0AA45G6M4-F1
#
_cell.length_a   1.000
_cell.length_b   1.000
_cell.length_c   1.000
_cell.angle_alpha   90.00
_cell.angle_beta   90.00
_cell.angle_gamma   90.00
#
_symmetry.space_group_name_H-M   'P 1'
#
loop_
_entity.id
_entity.type
_entity.pdbx_description
1 polymer ?
#
loop_
_entity_poly.entity_id
_entity_poly.type
_entity_poly.pdbx_seq_one_letter_code
_entity_poly.pdbx_strand_id
1 'polypeptide(L)'
;MRVITDNDEIGRRGGALLARAGDFATVGGVVGTGFDAYARILHPVSRYADDDRLGEDGRVEVSWAEVAAVTGATMHPQVQWWAVLGRRLGDDHGDSYSVNLPNGWHLNVEYEGDLPPALLSALTGVLRPFTTTADVTVAIWAGWGELRTEVSLIMSTGPSTPPVKREIDPAVAEAAERGSHFAWPAREMILFDATLGELADPDYGYRAGLWPRGFRPGPGPNMIWPSDLSWAVATEIDFNWTLVGGTRALIDTILADDRFESFEVHEGDEMTWESDTVNQR
;
A
#
# COMPACT_ATOMS: atom_id res chain seq x y z
N MET A 1 -3.14 -16.47 -6.40
CA MET A 1 -1.73 -16.06 -6.36
C MET A 1 -0.87 -17.25 -5.96
N ARG A 2 0.33 -17.36 -6.54
CA ARG A 2 1.29 -18.45 -6.27
C ARG A 2 2.68 -17.87 -6.09
N VAL A 3 3.34 -18.21 -4.99
CA VAL A 3 4.73 -17.76 -4.72
C VAL A 3 5.69 -18.30 -5.79
N ILE A 4 6.64 -17.46 -6.18
CA ILE A 4 7.71 -17.79 -7.14
C ILE A 4 8.99 -18.00 -6.35
N THR A 5 9.55 -19.21 -6.41
CA THR A 5 10.76 -19.59 -5.67
C THR A 5 11.97 -19.84 -6.57
N ASP A 6 11.75 -19.92 -7.88
CA ASP A 6 12.81 -20.14 -8.88
C ASP A 6 13.56 -18.83 -9.19
N ASN A 7 14.89 -18.86 -9.08
CA ASN A 7 15.74 -17.68 -9.26
C ASN A 7 15.72 -17.11 -10.66
N ASP A 8 15.71 -17.96 -11.67
CA ASP A 8 15.70 -17.53 -13.06
C ASP A 8 14.37 -16.86 -13.38
N GLU A 9 13.27 -17.40 -12.87
CA GLU A 9 11.93 -16.82 -13.00
C GLU A 9 11.81 -15.48 -12.26
N ILE A 10 12.36 -15.36 -11.05
CA ILE A 10 12.41 -14.09 -10.30
C ILE A 10 13.15 -13.03 -11.10
N GLY A 11 14.36 -13.35 -11.58
CA GLY A 11 15.16 -12.44 -12.39
C GLY A 11 14.46 -12.03 -13.69
N ARG A 12 13.81 -12.98 -14.37
CA ARG A 12 13.07 -12.73 -15.61
C ARG A 12 11.86 -11.82 -15.42
N ARG A 13 11.07 -12.03 -14.35
CA ARG A 13 9.85 -11.24 -14.09
C ARG A 13 10.14 -9.86 -13.51
N GLY A 14 11.09 -9.78 -12.60
CA GLY A 14 11.48 -8.52 -11.96
C GLY A 14 12.40 -7.65 -12.81
N GLY A 15 13.22 -8.25 -13.68
CA GLY A 15 14.30 -7.56 -14.37
C GLY A 15 13.87 -6.38 -15.25
N ALA A 16 12.72 -6.47 -15.92
CA ALA A 16 12.24 -5.40 -16.78
C ALA A 16 11.80 -4.15 -15.98
N LEU A 17 11.15 -4.35 -14.83
CA LEU A 17 10.80 -3.26 -13.93
C LEU A 17 12.03 -2.74 -13.17
N LEU A 18 12.94 -3.63 -12.76
CA LEU A 18 14.20 -3.25 -12.10
C LEU A 18 15.06 -2.32 -12.96
N ALA A 19 15.07 -2.53 -14.29
CA ALA A 19 15.76 -1.65 -15.22
C ALA A 19 15.19 -0.22 -15.28
N ARG A 20 13.99 0.00 -14.71
CA ARG A 20 13.33 1.30 -14.57
C ARG A 20 13.45 1.88 -13.15
N ALA A 21 14.19 1.26 -12.23
CA ALA A 21 14.36 1.82 -10.89
C ALA A 21 14.96 3.24 -10.95
N GLY A 22 14.25 4.21 -10.36
CA GLY A 22 14.68 5.60 -10.26
C GLY A 22 15.39 5.94 -8.96
N ASP A 23 15.52 7.25 -8.69
CA ASP A 23 16.20 7.77 -7.50
C ASP A 23 15.37 7.54 -6.22
N PHE A 24 16.07 7.33 -5.11
CA PHE A 24 15.44 7.07 -3.81
C PHE A 24 14.43 8.16 -3.43
N ALA A 25 13.29 7.73 -2.89
CA ALA A 25 12.20 8.60 -2.44
C ALA A 25 11.61 9.53 -3.51
N THR A 26 11.72 9.18 -4.79
CA THR A 26 10.99 9.84 -5.89
C THR A 26 9.85 8.95 -6.40
N VAL A 27 8.89 9.51 -7.13
CA VAL A 27 7.84 8.73 -7.80
C VAL A 27 8.43 7.61 -8.65
N GLY A 28 9.40 7.94 -9.52
CA GLY A 28 10.08 6.97 -10.38
C GLY A 28 10.94 5.96 -9.61
N GLY A 29 11.46 6.32 -8.43
CA GLY A 29 12.15 5.39 -7.54
C GLY A 29 11.24 4.34 -6.90
N VAL A 30 9.98 4.69 -6.66
CA VAL A 30 9.01 3.82 -5.98
C VAL A 30 8.29 2.90 -6.98
N VAL A 31 7.76 3.45 -8.07
CA VAL A 31 6.95 2.68 -9.04
C VAL A 31 7.66 2.37 -10.36
N GLY A 32 8.84 2.95 -10.58
CA GLY A 32 9.61 2.83 -11.82
C GLY A 32 9.47 4.05 -12.73
N THR A 33 10.53 4.34 -13.47
CA THR A 33 10.67 5.44 -14.45
C THR A 33 10.20 5.04 -15.86
N GLY A 34 9.99 6.03 -16.72
CA GLY A 34 9.75 5.84 -18.15
C GLY A 34 8.31 5.49 -18.53
N PHE A 35 7.34 5.72 -17.65
CA PHE A 35 5.92 5.70 -18.01
C PHE A 35 5.49 7.08 -18.53
N ASP A 36 4.42 7.14 -19.33
CA ASP A 36 3.96 8.39 -19.95
C ASP A 36 3.43 9.39 -18.91
N ALA A 37 2.83 8.89 -17.82
CA ALA A 37 2.24 9.68 -16.75
C ALA A 37 2.15 8.88 -15.44
N TYR A 38 1.90 9.59 -14.33
CA TYR A 38 1.81 9.02 -12.99
C TYR A 38 0.62 9.59 -12.20
N ALA A 39 -0.04 8.72 -11.42
CA ALA A 39 -1.03 9.11 -10.42
C ALA A 39 -0.60 8.66 -9.03
N ARG A 40 -0.93 9.48 -8.02
CA ARG A 40 -0.92 9.13 -6.61
C ARG A 40 -2.34 8.98 -6.12
N ILE A 41 -2.67 7.85 -5.51
CA ILE A 41 -3.98 7.53 -4.94
C ILE A 41 -3.84 7.48 -3.42
N LEU A 42 -4.58 8.32 -2.71
CA LEU A 42 -4.55 8.40 -1.24
C LEU A 42 -5.39 7.28 -0.63
N HIS A 43 -4.87 6.63 0.41
CA HIS A 43 -5.64 5.60 1.12
C HIS A 43 -6.66 6.26 2.05
N PRO A 44 -7.90 5.74 2.12
CA PRO A 44 -8.88 6.22 3.07
C PRO A 44 -8.38 6.00 4.50
N VAL A 45 -8.93 6.80 5.42
CA VAL A 45 -8.62 6.74 6.85
C VAL A 45 -9.86 6.30 7.59
N SER A 46 -9.71 5.41 8.57
CA SER A 46 -10.83 4.95 9.38
C SER A 46 -11.21 5.99 10.40
N ARG A 47 -12.50 6.35 10.43
CA ARG A 47 -13.11 7.14 11.48
C ARG A 47 -13.99 6.26 12.35
N TYR A 48 -13.85 6.38 13.67
CA TYR A 48 -14.65 5.64 14.66
C TYR A 48 -15.61 6.58 15.39
N ALA A 49 -16.72 6.01 15.86
CA ALA A 49 -17.60 6.70 16.79
C ALA A 49 -16.93 6.83 18.17
N ASP A 50 -17.22 7.92 18.90
CA ASP A 50 -16.56 8.28 20.16
C ASP A 50 -16.53 7.18 21.25
N ASP A 51 -17.48 6.25 21.23
CA ASP A 51 -17.68 5.23 22.26
C ASP A 51 -17.14 3.84 21.86
N ASP A 52 -16.74 3.63 20.59
CA ASP A 52 -16.31 2.31 20.10
C ASP A 52 -14.81 2.24 19.81
N ARG A 53 -14.01 2.46 20.87
CA ARG A 53 -12.54 2.41 20.81
C ARG A 53 -11.98 1.00 20.61
N LEU A 54 -12.84 -0.03 20.55
CA LEU A 54 -12.45 -1.45 20.53
C LEU A 54 -13.29 -2.33 19.57
N GLY A 55 -14.35 -1.82 18.94
CA GLY A 55 -15.22 -2.56 18.03
C GLY A 55 -15.07 -2.13 16.57
N GLU A 56 -15.31 -3.07 15.65
CA GLU A 56 -15.46 -2.81 14.21
C GLU A 56 -16.81 -2.13 13.88
N ASP A 57 -17.72 -2.03 14.86
CA ASP A 57 -19.07 -1.51 14.70
C ASP A 57 -19.04 0.04 14.62
N GLY A 58 -19.50 0.60 13.50
CA GLY A 58 -19.55 2.05 13.30
C GLY A 58 -18.28 2.68 12.72
N ARG A 59 -17.33 1.87 12.25
CA ARG A 59 -16.21 2.34 11.41
C ARG A 59 -16.73 2.90 10.09
N VAL A 60 -16.24 4.08 9.72
CA VAL A 60 -16.51 4.72 8.41
C VAL A 60 -15.19 5.17 7.81
N GLU A 61 -14.94 4.81 6.55
CA GLU A 61 -13.81 5.35 5.79
C GLU A 61 -14.07 6.80 5.38
N VAL A 62 -13.08 7.66 5.59
CA VAL A 62 -13.11 9.07 5.17
C VAL A 62 -11.88 9.39 4.32
N SER A 63 -12.05 10.33 3.39
CA SER A 63 -11.00 10.85 2.53
C SER A 63 -10.07 11.83 3.27
N TRP A 64 -8.88 12.05 2.74
CA TRP A 64 -7.96 13.07 3.25
C TRP A 64 -8.54 14.47 3.06
N ALA A 65 -9.28 14.72 1.98
CA ALA A 65 -9.99 15.98 1.75
C ALA A 65 -11.05 16.28 2.83
N GLU A 66 -11.79 15.27 3.29
CA GLU A 66 -12.73 15.43 4.41
C GLU A 66 -12.01 15.78 5.70
N VAL A 67 -10.85 15.17 5.96
CA VAL A 67 -10.01 15.50 7.12
C VAL A 67 -9.43 16.91 6.98
N ALA A 68 -8.93 17.28 5.79
CA ALA A 68 -8.40 18.60 5.50
C ALA A 68 -9.45 19.71 5.66
N ALA A 69 -10.72 19.43 5.37
CA ALA A 69 -11.83 20.36 5.62
C ALA A 69 -12.04 20.66 7.11
N VAL A 70 -11.67 19.71 8.00
CA VAL A 70 -11.73 19.88 9.46
C VAL A 70 -10.50 20.61 9.98
N THR A 71 -9.31 20.28 9.48
CA THR A 71 -8.03 20.82 9.99
C THR A 71 -7.61 22.14 9.33
N GLY A 72 -8.22 22.48 8.19
CA GLY A 72 -7.84 23.63 7.37
C GLY A 72 -6.53 23.43 6.59
N ALA A 73 -6.13 22.17 6.38
CA ALA A 73 -5.05 21.82 5.47
C ALA A 73 -5.47 22.01 4.00
N THR A 74 -4.51 22.24 3.13
CA THR A 74 -4.74 22.36 1.68
C THR A 74 -4.35 21.05 1.02
N MET A 75 -5.26 20.48 0.24
CA MET A 75 -4.97 19.28 -0.57
C MET A 75 -4.21 19.67 -1.85
N HIS A 76 -3.17 18.90 -2.19
CA HIS A 76 -2.35 19.08 -3.38
C HIS A 76 -1.58 17.78 -3.72
N PRO A 77 -0.95 17.66 -4.90
CA PRO A 77 -0.34 16.40 -5.36
C PRO A 77 0.68 15.73 -4.44
N GLN A 78 1.49 16.53 -3.72
CA GLN A 78 2.53 16.04 -2.80
C GLN A 78 2.11 16.16 -1.32
N VAL A 79 0.82 16.34 -1.01
CA VAL A 79 0.34 16.51 0.37
C VAL A 79 0.76 15.33 1.24
N GLN A 80 1.16 15.58 2.49
CA GLN A 80 1.56 14.51 3.41
C GLN A 80 0.55 14.34 4.54
N TRP A 81 0.40 13.11 5.05
CA TRP A 81 -0.63 12.79 6.05
C TRP A 81 -0.51 13.65 7.32
N TRP A 82 0.71 13.82 7.83
CA TRP A 82 0.98 14.67 8.99
C TRP A 82 0.53 16.11 8.79
N ALA A 83 0.65 16.62 7.57
CA ALA A 83 0.27 17.97 7.22
C ALA A 83 -1.25 18.12 7.12
N VAL A 84 -1.94 17.08 6.62
CA VAL A 84 -3.41 16.99 6.65
C VAL A 84 -3.92 17.01 8.10
N LEU A 85 -3.20 16.41 9.04
CA LEU A 85 -3.52 16.49 10.47
C LEU A 85 -3.25 17.87 11.10
N GLY A 86 -2.71 18.83 10.34
CA GLY A 86 -2.33 20.15 10.84
C GLY A 86 -1.14 20.14 11.79
N ARG A 87 -0.32 19.08 11.76
CA ARG A 87 0.92 18.99 12.56
C ARG A 87 2.08 19.72 11.88
N ARG A 88 3.16 19.98 12.63
CA ARG A 88 4.36 20.64 12.12
C ARG A 88 5.46 19.65 11.77
N LEU A 89 6.31 20.03 10.83
CA LEU A 89 7.58 19.35 10.59
C LEU A 89 8.43 19.36 11.87
N GLY A 90 8.82 18.18 12.33
CA GLY A 90 9.65 17.98 13.53
C GLY A 90 8.89 17.73 14.84
N ASP A 91 7.55 17.69 14.83
CA ASP A 91 6.77 17.16 15.95
C ASP A 91 7.10 15.67 16.20
N ASP A 92 6.81 15.13 17.39
CA ASP A 92 6.94 13.69 17.64
C ASP A 92 5.88 12.93 16.82
N HIS A 93 6.33 12.29 15.73
CA HIS A 93 5.45 11.70 14.69
C HIS A 93 4.99 10.28 15.02
N GLY A 94 5.44 9.72 16.15
CA GLY A 94 5.07 8.36 16.59
C GLY A 94 3.57 8.15 16.77
N ASP A 95 2.80 9.24 16.95
CA ASP A 95 1.35 9.23 17.21
C ASP A 95 0.51 9.65 15.98
N SER A 96 1.04 9.55 14.76
CA SER A 96 0.30 9.95 13.54
C SER A 96 -0.70 8.90 13.02
N TYR A 97 -0.63 7.68 13.57
CA TYR A 97 -1.50 6.57 13.17
C TYR A 97 -2.88 6.63 13.80
N SER A 98 -3.01 7.08 15.05
CA SER A 98 -4.30 7.28 15.71
C SER A 98 -4.38 8.68 16.29
N VAL A 99 -5.39 9.45 15.90
CA VAL A 99 -5.48 10.86 16.24
C VAL A 99 -6.91 11.28 16.55
N ASN A 100 -7.05 12.13 17.57
CA ASN A 100 -8.30 12.81 17.87
C ASN A 100 -8.28 14.22 17.30
N LEU A 101 -9.25 14.55 16.46
CA LEU A 101 -9.41 15.91 15.93
C LEU A 101 -10.27 16.78 16.87
N PRO A 102 -10.13 18.11 16.81
CA PRO A 102 -10.89 19.03 17.67
C PRO A 102 -12.42 18.94 17.52
N ASN A 103 -12.91 18.42 16.39
CA ASN A 103 -14.34 18.21 16.14
C ASN A 103 -14.88 16.89 16.72
N GLY A 104 -14.06 16.15 17.49
CA GLY A 104 -14.42 14.87 18.10
C GLY A 104 -14.18 13.65 17.22
N TRP A 105 -13.59 13.80 16.02
CA TRP A 105 -13.28 12.62 15.21
C TRP A 105 -12.12 11.85 15.81
N HIS A 106 -12.30 10.54 15.97
CA HIS A 106 -11.22 9.59 16.21
C HIS A 106 -10.83 8.93 14.89
N LEU A 107 -9.61 9.17 14.44
CA LEU A 107 -9.08 8.65 13.18
C LEU A 107 -8.02 7.58 13.44
N ASN A 108 -7.95 6.58 12.57
CA ASN A 108 -6.88 5.59 12.51
C ASN A 108 -6.43 5.35 11.06
N VAL A 109 -5.12 5.40 10.83
CA VAL A 109 -4.50 4.99 9.58
C VAL A 109 -4.33 3.48 9.61
N GLU A 110 -5.15 2.76 8.87
CA GLU A 110 -5.12 1.29 8.87
C GLU A 110 -4.17 0.70 7.82
N TYR A 111 -3.85 1.48 6.79
CA TYR A 111 -3.27 1.00 5.54
C TYR A 111 -1.92 1.65 5.23
N GLU A 112 -1.07 1.79 6.25
CA GLU A 112 0.33 2.17 6.03
C GLU A 112 1.07 0.98 5.42
N GLY A 113 1.74 1.22 4.30
CA GLY A 113 2.51 0.19 3.63
C GLY A 113 1.71 -0.89 2.95
N ASP A 114 0.39 -0.82 3.04
CA ASP A 114 -0.53 -1.84 2.57
C ASP A 114 -1.61 -1.19 1.69
N LEU A 115 -1.74 -1.67 0.46
CA LEU A 115 -2.77 -1.19 -0.45
C LEU A 115 -4.14 -1.74 -0.01
N PRO A 116 -5.12 -0.89 0.34
CA PRO A 116 -6.42 -1.36 0.84
C PRO A 116 -7.07 -2.35 -0.15
N PRO A 117 -7.53 -3.54 0.29
CA PRO A 117 -8.03 -4.55 -0.64
C PRO A 117 -9.23 -4.11 -1.49
N ALA A 118 -10.11 -3.28 -0.94
CA ALA A 118 -11.22 -2.69 -1.68
C ALA A 118 -10.73 -1.71 -2.77
N LEU A 119 -9.68 -0.93 -2.47
CA LEU A 119 -9.05 -0.01 -3.40
C LEU A 119 -8.33 -0.76 -4.52
N LEU A 120 -7.58 -1.82 -4.18
CA LEU A 120 -6.96 -2.71 -5.17
C LEU A 120 -8.03 -3.34 -6.08
N SER A 121 -9.11 -3.88 -5.50
CA SER A 121 -10.22 -4.44 -6.27
C SER A 121 -10.77 -3.44 -7.29
N ALA A 122 -11.07 -2.21 -6.88
CA ALA A 122 -11.52 -1.16 -7.79
C ALA A 122 -10.46 -0.83 -8.87
N LEU A 123 -9.19 -0.72 -8.47
CA LEU A 123 -8.07 -0.38 -9.36
C LEU A 123 -7.83 -1.48 -10.42
N THR A 124 -7.95 -2.76 -10.09
CA THR A 124 -7.80 -3.85 -11.08
C THR A 124 -8.79 -3.71 -12.25
N GLY A 125 -10.00 -3.23 -11.98
CA GLY A 125 -11.00 -2.96 -13.00
C GLY A 125 -10.57 -1.85 -13.97
N VAL A 126 -9.88 -0.84 -13.47
CA VAL A 126 -9.33 0.27 -14.27
C VAL A 126 -8.07 -0.12 -15.02
N LEU A 127 -7.20 -0.94 -14.43
CA LEU A 127 -5.95 -1.39 -15.06
C LEU A 127 -6.19 -2.36 -16.22
N ARG A 128 -7.25 -3.18 -16.14
CA ARG A 128 -7.49 -4.29 -17.06
C ARG A 128 -7.50 -3.92 -18.55
N PRO A 129 -8.14 -2.82 -18.99
CA PRO A 129 -8.16 -2.45 -20.41
C PRO A 129 -6.81 -1.95 -20.94
N PHE A 130 -5.85 -1.62 -20.07
CA PHE A 130 -4.56 -1.01 -20.42
C PHE A 130 -3.39 -1.99 -20.40
N THR A 131 -3.66 -3.29 -20.52
CA THR A 131 -2.65 -4.33 -20.70
C THR A 131 -3.16 -5.40 -21.65
N THR A 132 -2.25 -6.08 -22.32
CA THR A 132 -2.53 -7.19 -23.23
C THR A 132 -2.68 -8.54 -22.50
N THR A 133 -2.41 -8.58 -21.20
CA THR A 133 -2.41 -9.81 -20.39
C THR A 133 -3.31 -9.70 -19.15
N ALA A 134 -3.79 -10.85 -18.67
CA ALA A 134 -4.42 -10.97 -17.36
C ALA A 134 -3.41 -11.19 -16.23
N ASP A 135 -2.25 -11.74 -16.59
CA ASP A 135 -1.25 -12.23 -15.67
C ASP A 135 -0.36 -11.08 -15.22
N VAL A 136 -0.17 -11.00 -13.91
CA VAL A 136 0.60 -9.95 -13.26
C VAL A 136 1.62 -10.60 -12.33
N THR A 137 2.74 -9.91 -12.16
CA THR A 137 3.68 -10.19 -11.08
C THR A 137 3.33 -9.28 -9.91
N VAL A 138 3.27 -9.87 -8.73
CA VAL A 138 3.05 -9.17 -7.47
C VAL A 138 4.32 -9.29 -6.64
N ALA A 139 4.75 -8.20 -6.01
CA ALA A 139 5.86 -8.19 -5.06
C ALA A 139 5.35 -7.76 -3.68
N ILE A 140 5.72 -8.52 -2.65
CA ILE A 140 5.44 -8.21 -1.24
C ILE A 140 6.76 -8.16 -0.50
N TRP A 141 6.96 -7.17 0.35
CA TRP A 141 8.19 -7.03 1.11
C TRP A 141 8.41 -8.21 2.07
N ALA A 142 9.57 -8.86 1.99
CA ALA A 142 9.90 -10.02 2.82
C ALA A 142 10.05 -9.67 4.33
N GLY A 143 10.15 -8.38 4.65
CA GLY A 143 10.34 -7.90 6.02
C GLY A 143 9.07 -7.84 6.87
N TRP A 144 7.88 -8.03 6.28
CA TRP A 144 6.63 -8.10 7.05
C TRP A 144 6.69 -9.21 8.09
N GLY A 145 6.50 -8.85 9.37
CA GLY A 145 6.53 -9.81 10.47
C GLY A 145 5.42 -10.86 10.32
N GLU A 146 4.27 -10.44 9.80
CA GLU A 146 3.09 -11.25 9.49
C GLU A 146 3.37 -12.45 8.59
N LEU A 147 4.40 -12.36 7.73
CA LEU A 147 4.80 -13.44 6.83
C LEU A 147 5.72 -14.47 7.51
N ARG A 148 5.96 -14.35 8.81
CA ARG A 148 6.78 -15.28 9.60
C ARG A 148 5.91 -16.12 10.51
N THR A 149 6.28 -17.39 10.66
CA THR A 149 5.51 -18.37 11.45
C THR A 149 5.55 -18.13 12.96
N GLU A 150 6.47 -17.27 13.43
CA GLU A 150 6.66 -16.94 14.84
C GLU A 150 6.58 -15.41 15.06
N VAL A 151 5.37 -14.86 15.15
CA VAL A 151 5.15 -13.51 15.72
C VAL A 151 4.49 -13.67 17.08
N SER A 152 5.24 -13.44 18.15
CA SER A 152 4.69 -13.34 19.51
C SER A 152 4.36 -11.89 19.81
N LEU A 153 3.08 -11.51 19.72
CA LEU A 153 2.61 -10.22 20.23
C LEU A 153 2.42 -10.35 21.75
N ILE A 154 3.42 -9.97 22.54
CA ILE A 154 3.27 -9.87 24.00
C ILE A 154 2.70 -8.48 24.33
N MET A 155 1.37 -8.35 24.31
CA MET A 155 0.70 -7.26 25.02
C MET A 155 0.39 -7.74 26.43
N SER A 156 1.14 -7.26 27.44
CA SER A 156 0.97 -7.71 28.82
C SER A 156 0.55 -6.58 29.76
N THR A 157 -0.67 -6.69 30.29
CA THR A 157 -0.97 -6.43 31.72
C THR A 157 -2.01 -7.43 32.30
N GLY A 158 -2.22 -8.61 31.67
CA GLY A 158 -3.24 -9.58 32.07
C GLY A 158 -2.80 -11.04 31.88
N PRO A 159 -3.58 -12.05 32.32
CA PRO A 159 -3.22 -13.45 32.21
C PRO A 159 -2.91 -13.82 30.75
N SER A 160 -1.73 -14.40 30.53
CA SER A 160 -1.17 -14.73 29.22
C SER A 160 -2.17 -15.57 28.40
N THR A 161 -2.79 -14.95 27.41
CA THR A 161 -3.49 -15.70 26.37
C THR A 161 -2.43 -16.46 25.59
N PRO A 162 -2.60 -17.77 25.31
CA PRO A 162 -1.64 -18.49 24.47
C PRO A 162 -1.51 -17.78 23.13
N PRO A 163 -0.29 -17.71 22.54
CA PRO A 163 -0.08 -17.02 21.28
C PRO A 163 -0.99 -17.63 20.21
N VAL A 164 -1.81 -16.77 19.58
CA VAL A 164 -2.64 -17.18 18.45
C VAL A 164 -1.70 -17.45 17.28
N LYS A 165 -1.63 -18.70 16.82
CA LYS A 165 -0.83 -19.05 15.65
C LYS A 165 -1.45 -18.41 14.41
N ARG A 166 -0.64 -17.63 13.69
CA ARG A 166 -0.97 -17.14 12.35
C ARG A 166 -0.76 -18.30 11.36
N GLU A 167 -1.84 -18.88 10.90
CA GLU A 167 -1.79 -19.90 9.84
C GLU A 167 -1.79 -19.22 8.48
N ILE A 168 -0.59 -19.00 7.94
CA ILE A 168 -0.34 -18.63 6.54
C ILE A 168 0.18 -19.85 5.76
N ASP A 169 0.23 -19.76 4.43
CA ASP A 169 0.78 -20.83 3.60
C ASP A 169 2.27 -21.07 3.95
N PRO A 170 2.68 -22.32 4.28
CA PRO A 170 4.06 -22.64 4.59
C PRO A 170 5.06 -22.26 3.50
N ALA A 171 4.67 -22.30 2.22
CA ALA A 171 5.53 -21.90 1.12
C ALA A 171 5.78 -20.39 1.11
N VAL A 172 4.80 -19.58 1.54
CA VAL A 172 4.95 -18.13 1.72
C VAL A 172 5.89 -17.84 2.89
N ALA A 173 5.69 -18.51 4.02
CA ALA A 173 6.55 -18.36 5.18
C ALA A 173 8.00 -18.75 4.88
N GLU A 174 8.21 -19.87 4.19
CA GLU A 174 9.53 -20.32 3.76
C GLU A 174 10.17 -19.32 2.80
N ALA A 175 9.41 -18.80 1.84
CA ALA A 175 9.90 -17.79 0.91
C ALA A 175 10.32 -16.50 1.64
N ALA A 176 9.58 -16.06 2.65
CA ALA A 176 9.92 -14.87 3.45
C ALA A 176 11.16 -15.05 4.33
N GLU A 177 11.33 -16.24 4.93
CA GLU A 177 12.44 -16.51 5.86
C GLU A 177 13.75 -16.88 5.16
N ARG A 178 13.66 -17.67 4.08
CA ARG A 178 14.80 -18.37 3.46
C ARG A 178 14.75 -18.38 1.94
N GLY A 179 13.74 -17.76 1.33
CA GLY A 179 13.56 -17.73 -0.10
C GLY A 179 14.62 -16.90 -0.81
N SER A 180 14.64 -17.03 -2.13
CA SER A 180 15.37 -16.09 -2.96
C SER A 180 14.51 -14.87 -3.20
N HIS A 181 15.03 -13.69 -2.89
CA HIS A 181 14.28 -12.44 -2.99
C HIS A 181 14.62 -11.68 -4.28
N PHE A 182 13.62 -11.00 -4.82
CA PHE A 182 13.83 -9.95 -5.80
C PHE A 182 14.36 -8.70 -5.09
N ALA A 183 15.57 -8.28 -5.45
CA ALA A 183 16.19 -7.08 -4.90
C ALA A 183 15.68 -5.83 -5.63
N TRP A 184 14.64 -5.20 -5.07
CA TRP A 184 14.28 -3.82 -5.39
C TRP A 184 15.14 -2.86 -4.55
N PRO A 185 15.46 -1.62 -4.98
CA PRO A 185 16.26 -0.71 -4.16
C PRO A 185 15.76 -0.62 -2.72
N ALA A 186 16.66 -0.86 -1.77
CA ALA A 186 16.41 -0.89 -0.32
C ALA A 186 15.36 -1.92 0.19
N ARG A 187 14.85 -2.82 -0.65
CA ARG A 187 13.81 -3.79 -0.29
C ARG A 187 14.06 -5.16 -0.92
N GLU A 188 14.02 -6.20 -0.09
CA GLU A 188 13.95 -7.58 -0.56
C GLU A 188 12.49 -8.00 -0.67
N MET A 189 12.09 -8.44 -1.86
CA MET A 189 10.69 -8.75 -2.17
C MET A 189 10.50 -10.22 -2.49
N ILE A 190 9.40 -10.78 -2.00
CA ILE A 190 8.88 -12.08 -2.44
C ILE A 190 8.00 -11.82 -3.66
N LEU A 191 8.23 -12.58 -4.75
CA LEU A 191 7.42 -12.48 -5.95
C LEU A 191 6.33 -13.55 -5.99
N PHE A 192 5.19 -13.14 -6.54
CA PHE A 192 4.03 -13.98 -6.76
C PHE A 192 3.57 -13.85 -8.20
N ASP A 193 3.13 -14.98 -8.75
CA ASP A 193 2.37 -15.08 -9.98
C ASP A 193 0.88 -14.95 -9.64
N ALA A 194 0.19 -14.03 -10.29
CA ALA A 194 -1.21 -13.74 -10.01
C ALA A 194 -1.95 -13.32 -11.28
N THR A 195 -3.27 -13.21 -11.19
CA THR A 195 -4.07 -12.57 -12.25
C THR A 195 -4.84 -11.38 -11.71
N LEU A 196 -5.15 -10.42 -12.58
CA LEU A 196 -6.06 -9.31 -12.24
C LEU A 196 -7.41 -9.80 -11.70
N GLY A 197 -7.89 -10.96 -12.16
CA GLY A 197 -9.15 -11.54 -11.66
C GLY A 197 -9.05 -12.06 -10.23
N GLU A 198 -7.87 -12.54 -9.81
CA GLU A 198 -7.64 -12.91 -8.40
C GLU A 198 -7.56 -11.66 -7.51
N LEU A 199 -6.85 -10.62 -7.96
CA LEU A 199 -6.69 -9.38 -7.20
C LEU A 199 -7.97 -8.50 -7.17
N ALA A 200 -8.94 -8.78 -8.04
CA ALA A 200 -10.24 -8.14 -8.02
C ALA A 200 -11.13 -8.59 -6.86
N ASP A 201 -10.82 -9.72 -6.21
CA ASP A 201 -11.49 -10.21 -5.00
C ASP A 201 -10.84 -9.56 -3.76
N PRO A 202 -11.52 -8.70 -2.97
CA PRO A 202 -10.93 -8.10 -1.77
C PRO A 202 -10.43 -9.11 -0.73
N ASP A 203 -10.89 -10.37 -0.79
CA ASP A 203 -10.46 -11.45 0.10
C ASP A 203 -9.29 -12.27 -0.48
N TYR A 204 -8.63 -11.79 -1.55
CA TYR A 204 -7.58 -12.51 -2.27
C TYR A 204 -6.50 -13.07 -1.34
N GLY A 205 -6.11 -12.34 -0.30
CA GLY A 205 -5.02 -12.74 0.58
C GLY A 205 -5.37 -13.92 1.49
N TYR A 206 -6.64 -14.10 1.85
CA TYR A 206 -7.09 -15.32 2.54
C TYR A 206 -7.01 -16.54 1.62
N ARG A 207 -7.28 -16.37 0.32
CA ARG A 207 -7.22 -17.45 -0.68
C ARG A 207 -5.79 -17.76 -1.11
N ALA A 208 -4.95 -16.74 -1.15
CA ALA A 208 -3.52 -16.83 -1.43
C ALA A 208 -2.71 -17.36 -0.24
N GLY A 209 -3.34 -17.55 0.92
CA GLY A 209 -2.67 -17.98 2.15
C GLY A 209 -1.71 -16.92 2.72
N LEU A 210 -1.92 -15.66 2.40
CA LEU A 210 -1.17 -14.51 2.93
C LEU A 210 -1.72 -14.05 4.27
N TRP A 211 -3.04 -14.15 4.46
CA TRP A 211 -3.71 -13.57 5.63
C TRP A 211 -4.24 -14.66 6.56
N PRO A 212 -3.87 -14.64 7.85
CA PRO A 212 -4.43 -15.58 8.81
C PRO A 212 -5.88 -15.23 9.11
N ARG A 213 -6.75 -16.24 9.18
CA ARG A 213 -8.18 -16.02 9.51
C ARG A 213 -8.33 -15.48 10.93
N GLY A 214 -9.28 -14.57 11.12
CA GLY A 214 -9.54 -13.94 12.41
C GLY A 214 -8.58 -12.81 12.77
N PHE A 215 -7.70 -12.42 11.84
CA PHE A 215 -6.90 -11.21 11.90
C PHE A 215 -7.31 -10.26 10.78
N ARG A 216 -6.97 -8.97 10.94
CA ARG A 216 -7.12 -8.00 9.85
C ARG A 216 -6.37 -8.44 8.59
N PRO A 217 -6.92 -8.16 7.40
CA PRO A 217 -6.19 -8.34 6.14
C PRO A 217 -4.83 -7.63 6.18
N GLY A 218 -3.80 -8.28 5.64
CA GLY A 218 -2.45 -7.74 5.56
C GLY A 218 -1.37 -8.81 5.79
N PRO A 219 -0.20 -8.67 5.15
CA PRO A 219 0.18 -7.59 4.24
C PRO A 219 -0.37 -7.84 2.83
N GLY A 220 -0.61 -6.76 2.07
CA GLY A 220 -0.96 -6.79 0.66
C GLY A 220 0.23 -6.52 -0.28
N PRO A 221 -0.03 -6.42 -1.60
CA PRO A 221 0.95 -6.08 -2.61
C PRO A 221 1.63 -4.75 -2.35
N ASN A 222 2.96 -4.76 -2.28
CA ASN A 222 3.75 -3.53 -2.35
C ASN A 222 4.01 -3.11 -3.79
N MET A 223 4.06 -4.04 -4.74
CA MET A 223 4.16 -3.71 -6.16
C MET A 223 3.37 -4.70 -7.04
N ILE A 224 2.85 -4.21 -8.16
CA ILE A 224 2.12 -5.02 -9.15
C ILE A 224 2.46 -4.53 -10.56
N TRP A 225 2.78 -5.43 -11.48
CA TRP A 225 2.96 -5.09 -12.90
C TRP A 225 2.60 -6.26 -13.83
N PRO A 226 2.07 -6.00 -15.04
CA PRO A 226 1.83 -7.02 -16.06
C PRO A 226 3.13 -7.36 -16.81
N SER A 227 3.13 -8.49 -17.52
CA SER A 227 4.31 -8.96 -18.27
C SER A 227 4.69 -8.06 -19.47
N ASP A 228 3.74 -7.27 -19.99
CA ASP A 228 3.99 -6.28 -21.04
C ASP A 228 4.44 -4.91 -20.50
N LEU A 229 4.52 -4.77 -19.17
CA LEU A 229 5.00 -3.58 -18.45
C LEU A 229 4.31 -2.28 -18.91
N SER A 230 3.04 -2.39 -19.30
CA SER A 230 2.23 -1.25 -19.75
C SER A 230 1.84 -0.30 -18.61
N TRP A 231 1.90 -0.78 -17.37
CA TRP A 231 1.72 -0.02 -16.14
C TRP A 231 2.45 -0.69 -14.99
N ALA A 232 2.65 0.03 -13.89
CA ALA A 232 3.06 -0.51 -12.60
C ALA A 232 2.30 0.19 -11.47
N VAL A 233 2.03 -0.54 -10.40
CA VAL A 233 1.44 -0.03 -9.17
C VAL A 233 2.44 -0.27 -8.05
N ALA A 234 2.63 0.70 -7.16
CA ALA A 234 3.50 0.54 -6.00
C ALA A 234 2.98 1.29 -4.76
N THR A 235 3.05 0.60 -3.62
CA THR A 235 2.77 1.11 -2.28
C THR A 235 4.01 0.81 -1.45
N GLU A 236 4.78 1.85 -1.13
CA GLU A 236 5.93 1.72 -0.25
C GLU A 236 5.45 1.45 1.18
N ILE A 237 6.18 0.62 1.94
CA ILE A 237 5.86 0.20 3.31
C ILE A 237 5.63 1.34 4.32
N ASP A 238 6.16 2.53 4.06
CA ASP A 238 6.05 3.72 4.92
C ASP A 238 4.96 4.70 4.41
N PHE A 239 4.22 4.34 3.36
CA PHE A 239 3.24 5.23 2.71
C PHE A 239 1.79 4.84 2.96
N ASN A 240 0.96 5.88 3.11
CA ASN A 240 -0.49 5.79 3.22
C ASN A 240 -1.18 6.11 1.88
N TRP A 241 -0.49 5.81 0.79
CA TRP A 241 -0.90 6.10 -0.58
C TRP A 241 -0.20 5.17 -1.56
N THR A 242 -0.76 5.06 -2.75
CA THR A 242 -0.29 4.18 -3.83
C THR A 242 0.04 5.00 -5.06
N LEU A 243 1.14 4.67 -5.73
CA LEU A 243 1.51 5.22 -7.03
C LEU A 243 1.10 4.27 -8.16
N VAL A 244 0.69 4.86 -9.27
CA VAL A 244 0.45 4.17 -10.53
C VAL A 244 1.23 4.88 -11.62
N GLY A 245 2.12 4.17 -12.30
CA GLY A 245 2.77 4.63 -13.54
C GLY A 245 2.14 3.91 -14.73
N GLY A 246 1.87 4.61 -15.83
CA GLY A 246 1.34 3.99 -17.04
C GLY A 246 1.16 4.96 -18.20
N THR A 247 0.35 4.54 -19.18
CA THR A 247 -0.02 5.43 -20.29
C THR A 247 -0.84 6.63 -19.80
N ARG A 248 -0.76 7.77 -20.52
CA ARG A 248 -1.57 8.96 -20.21
C ARG A 248 -3.07 8.64 -20.08
N ALA A 249 -3.60 7.82 -20.98
CA ALA A 249 -5.00 7.44 -20.97
C ALA A 249 -5.40 6.63 -19.72
N LEU A 250 -4.51 5.78 -19.19
CA LEU A 250 -4.74 5.08 -17.93
C LEU A 250 -4.80 6.07 -16.77
N ILE A 251 -3.82 6.98 -16.69
CA ILE A 251 -3.76 7.96 -15.60
C ILE A 251 -4.95 8.92 -15.65
N ASP A 252 -5.37 9.39 -16.83
CA ASP A 252 -6.60 10.17 -16.99
C ASP A 252 -7.84 9.42 -16.48
N THR A 253 -7.90 8.10 -16.71
CA THR A 253 -9.02 7.27 -16.24
C THR A 253 -9.04 7.19 -14.72
N ILE A 254 -7.87 7.06 -14.08
CA ILE A 254 -7.75 7.04 -12.61
C ILE A 254 -8.17 8.40 -12.02
N LEU A 255 -7.67 9.50 -12.57
CA LEU A 255 -7.94 10.86 -12.07
C LEU A 255 -9.40 11.28 -12.23
N ALA A 256 -10.13 10.68 -13.18
CA ALA A 256 -11.54 10.96 -13.43
C ALA A 256 -12.50 10.04 -12.66
N ASP A 257 -12.00 9.05 -11.91
CA ASP A 257 -12.82 8.07 -11.20
C ASP A 257 -12.95 8.46 -9.73
N ASP A 258 -14.16 8.89 -9.34
CA ASP A 258 -14.47 9.38 -7.99
C ASP A 258 -14.32 8.31 -6.89
N ARG A 259 -14.06 7.04 -7.25
CA ARG A 259 -13.68 6.00 -6.29
C ARG A 259 -12.26 6.21 -5.75
N PHE A 260 -11.43 7.02 -6.42
CA PHE A 260 -10.04 7.29 -6.04
C PHE A 260 -9.86 8.77 -5.67
N GLU A 261 -9.48 9.04 -4.42
CA GLU A 261 -8.91 10.34 -4.08
C GLU A 261 -7.49 10.40 -4.65
N SER A 262 -7.32 11.03 -5.80
CA SER A 262 -6.09 10.94 -6.58
C SER A 262 -5.59 12.27 -7.14
N PHE A 263 -4.27 12.32 -7.36
CA PHE A 263 -3.57 13.45 -7.94
C PHE A 263 -2.60 13.01 -9.02
N GLU A 264 -2.44 13.82 -10.05
CA GLU A 264 -1.31 13.67 -10.97
C GLU A 264 -0.02 14.10 -10.28
N VAL A 265 1.03 13.31 -10.45
CA VAL A 265 2.38 13.58 -9.96
C VAL A 265 3.39 13.40 -11.08
N HIS A 266 4.56 14.00 -10.95
CA HIS A 266 5.65 13.84 -11.91
C HIS A 266 6.64 12.77 -11.46
N GLU A 267 7.29 12.11 -12.43
CA GLU A 267 8.27 11.04 -12.19
C GLU A 267 9.38 11.44 -11.20
N GLY A 268 9.84 12.69 -11.28
CA GLY A 268 10.89 13.24 -10.43
C GLY A 268 10.40 13.90 -9.15
N ASP A 269 9.10 13.88 -8.86
CA ASP A 269 8.59 14.45 -7.61
C ASP A 269 9.13 13.64 -6.43
N GLU A 270 9.72 14.36 -5.47
CA GLU A 270 10.13 13.79 -4.21
C GLU A 270 8.88 13.45 -3.36
N MET A 271 8.95 12.32 -2.67
CA MET A 271 7.90 11.75 -1.84
C MET A 271 8.41 11.51 -0.42
N THR A 272 9.27 12.41 0.04
CA THR A 272 9.77 12.42 1.41
C THR A 272 8.74 13.06 2.34
N TRP A 273 8.93 12.84 3.64
CA TRP A 273 8.15 13.52 4.67
C TRP A 273 8.13 15.06 4.53
N GLU A 274 9.22 15.64 4.02
CA GLU A 274 9.41 17.09 3.85
C GLU A 274 8.83 17.64 2.54
N SER A 275 8.31 16.77 1.67
CA SER A 275 7.86 17.15 0.32
C SER A 275 6.57 17.98 0.30
N ASP A 276 5.82 18.01 1.41
CA ASP A 276 4.71 18.98 1.55
C ASP A 276 5.28 20.39 1.79
N THR A 277 5.32 21.19 0.72
CA THR A 277 5.77 22.59 0.74
C THR A 277 4.63 23.60 0.88
N VAL A 278 3.38 23.14 0.89
CA VAL A 278 2.18 24.01 0.91
C VAL A 278 1.67 24.19 2.34
N ASN A 279 1.71 23.13 3.14
CA ASN A 279 1.18 23.08 4.49
C ASN A 279 2.25 23.26 5.59
N GLN A 280 3.46 23.73 5.25
CA GLN A 280 4.54 24.02 6.20
C GLN A 280 4.14 25.19 7.13
N ARG A 281 3.52 24.89 8.28
CA ARG A 281 3.09 25.86 9.30
C ARG A 281 3.82 25.72 10.63
#